data_AF-A0A517NLC0-F1
#
_entry.id   AF-A0A517NLC0-F1
#
_cell.length_a   1.000
_cell.length_b   1.000
_cell.length_c   1.000
_cell.angle_alpha   90.00
_cell.angle_beta   90.00
_cell.angle_gamma   90.00
#
_symmetry.space_group_name_H-M   'P 1'
#
loop_
_entity.id
_entity.type
_entity.pdbx_description
1 polymer ?
#
loop_
_entity_poly.entity_id
_entity_poly.type
_entity_poly.pdbx_seq_one_letter_code
_entity_poly.pdbx_strand_id
1 'polypeptide(L)'
;MSQSINRSLPRSTSAVRRTLAGLAAALVMTMMAPTVSAQSAGSWVDIGNGFAGAGGSASGPISIVKGRSSSKNGMQFGHGFALGAGPNGLAISNSVGAGAGPGGVAHNMNLNIGANGTHFSQGGVVSQGGNRRVISGGQTGTRNGQVYGGSQSTGFGQNTKAWSQSHTRQWGQPTYQPAVQPGYQSGMTNQRWFGNRR
;
A
#
# COMPACT_ATOMS: atom_id res chain seq x y z
N MET A 1 -50.05 57.02 41.63
CA MET A 1 -50.07 55.86 40.73
C MET A 1 -48.73 55.82 40.01
N SER A 2 -47.83 54.89 40.35
CA SER A 2 -46.53 54.73 39.71
C SER A 2 -46.38 53.26 39.30
N GLN A 3 -46.33 52.98 38.00
CA GLN A 3 -46.17 51.63 37.47
C GLN A 3 -44.67 51.33 37.31
N SER A 4 -44.20 50.28 37.99
CA SER A 4 -42.84 49.75 37.83
C SER A 4 -42.77 48.86 36.58
N ILE A 5 -41.80 49.15 35.70
CA ILE A 5 -41.52 48.36 34.50
C ILE A 5 -40.47 47.28 34.88
N ASN A 6 -40.91 46.02 34.99
CA ASN A 6 -40.01 44.86 35.11
C ASN A 6 -39.53 44.45 33.71
N ARG A 7 -38.27 44.72 33.37
CA ARG A 7 -37.61 44.16 32.17
C ARG A 7 -36.85 42.89 32.56
N SER A 8 -37.36 41.74 32.17
CA SER A 8 -36.63 40.47 32.24
C SER A 8 -35.62 40.37 31.10
N LEU A 9 -34.33 40.19 31.43
CA LEU A 9 -33.25 39.94 30.48
C LEU A 9 -33.37 38.54 29.85
N PRO A 10 -33.09 38.36 28.54
CA PRO A 10 -33.15 37.06 27.90
C PRO A 10 -31.99 36.14 28.34
N ARG A 11 -32.32 34.97 28.89
CA ARG A 11 -31.39 33.86 29.14
C ARG A 11 -30.99 33.21 27.81
N SER A 12 -29.97 33.73 27.14
CA SER A 12 -29.45 33.19 25.87
C SER A 12 -27.95 32.87 25.92
N THR A 13 -27.49 32.15 26.95
CA THR A 13 -26.08 31.75 27.09
C THR A 13 -25.86 30.24 27.22
N SER A 14 -26.91 29.47 27.55
CA SER A 14 -26.82 28.01 27.75
C SER A 14 -26.79 27.22 26.44
N ALA A 15 -27.53 27.66 25.42
CA ALA A 15 -27.57 26.99 24.11
C ALA A 15 -26.23 27.12 23.36
N VAL A 16 -25.64 28.32 23.34
CA VAL A 16 -24.36 28.59 22.67
C VAL A 16 -23.21 27.77 23.29
N ARG A 17 -23.16 27.67 24.63
CA ARG A 17 -22.15 26.85 25.33
C ARG A 17 -22.30 25.34 25.05
N ARG A 18 -23.53 24.83 24.96
CA ARG A 18 -23.79 23.41 24.61
C ARG A 18 -23.38 23.08 23.17
N THR A 19 -23.61 24.01 22.24
CA THR A 19 -23.27 23.83 20.82
C THR A 19 -21.75 23.84 20.61
N LEU A 20 -21.03 24.75 21.29
CA LEU A 20 -19.56 24.81 21.25
C LEU A 20 -18.90 23.60 21.90
N ALA A 21 -19.43 23.10 23.03
CA ALA A 21 -18.91 21.91 23.69
C ALA A 21 -19.12 20.64 22.85
N GLY A 22 -20.26 20.52 22.14
CA GLY A 22 -20.51 19.42 21.21
C GLY A 22 -19.56 19.41 20.00
N LEU A 23 -19.27 20.58 19.43
CA LEU A 23 -18.30 20.74 18.35
C LEU A 23 -16.87 20.38 18.78
N ALA A 24 -16.46 20.79 19.99
CA ALA A 24 -15.15 20.43 20.54
C ALA A 24 -15.01 18.92 20.79
N ALA A 25 -16.06 18.28 21.32
CA ALA A 25 -16.07 16.83 21.54
C ALA A 25 -16.00 16.03 20.22
N ALA A 26 -16.72 16.48 19.19
CA ALA A 26 -16.65 15.87 17.85
C ALA A 26 -15.25 16.01 17.23
N LEU A 27 -14.60 17.17 17.40
CA LEU A 27 -13.24 17.41 16.90
C LEU A 27 -12.21 16.49 17.59
N VAL A 28 -12.30 16.34 18.91
CA VAL A 28 -11.43 15.44 19.69
C VAL A 28 -11.64 13.98 19.29
N MET A 29 -12.89 13.55 19.04
CA MET A 29 -13.16 12.18 18.57
C MET A 29 -12.65 11.92 17.14
N THR A 30 -12.68 12.91 16.24
CA THR A 30 -12.08 12.74 14.89
C THR A 30 -10.55 12.65 14.92
N MET A 31 -9.89 13.20 15.93
CA MET A 31 -8.43 13.10 16.10
C MET A 31 -7.97 11.82 16.80
N MET A 32 -8.90 11.05 17.38
CA MET A 32 -8.63 9.71 17.93
C MET A 32 -8.96 8.58 16.96
N ALA A 33 -9.21 8.89 15.67
CA ALA A 33 -9.33 7.84 14.67
C ALA A 33 -8.03 7.00 14.69
N PRO A 34 -8.10 5.70 14.98
CA PRO A 34 -6.91 4.86 14.97
C PRO A 34 -6.27 5.02 13.59
N THR A 35 -4.97 5.30 13.57
CA THR A 35 -4.16 5.24 12.35
C THR A 35 -4.29 3.81 11.84
N VAL A 36 -5.18 3.60 10.87
CA VAL A 36 -5.43 2.25 10.38
C VAL A 36 -4.15 1.80 9.68
N SER A 37 -3.42 0.88 10.28
CA SER A 37 -2.16 0.40 9.75
C SER A 37 -2.42 -0.18 8.37
N ALA A 38 -1.82 0.42 7.33
CA ALA A 38 -1.72 -0.17 6.01
C ALA A 38 -1.24 -1.63 6.15
N GLN A 39 -2.05 -2.62 5.76
CA GLN A 39 -1.54 -3.99 5.68
C GLN A 39 -0.65 -4.11 4.47
N SER A 40 0.43 -4.85 4.65
CA SER A 40 1.33 -5.19 3.59
C SER A 40 2.01 -6.52 3.87
N ALA A 41 2.45 -7.15 2.80
CA ALA A 41 3.29 -8.35 2.84
C ALA A 41 4.32 -8.23 1.72
N GLY A 42 5.56 -8.59 2.03
CA GLY A 42 6.65 -8.69 1.07
C GLY A 42 7.49 -9.92 1.35
N SER A 43 8.03 -10.54 0.30
CA SER A 43 8.86 -11.72 0.40
C SER A 43 9.91 -11.72 -0.70
N TRP A 44 11.02 -12.42 -0.45
CA TRP A 44 12.11 -12.51 -1.41
C TRP A 44 12.88 -13.82 -1.24
N VAL A 45 13.56 -14.20 -2.32
CA VAL A 45 14.59 -15.24 -2.36
C VAL A 45 15.77 -14.74 -3.19
N ASP A 46 16.97 -15.14 -2.80
CA ASP A 46 18.22 -14.92 -3.52
C ASP A 46 19.02 -16.22 -3.49
N ILE A 47 19.13 -16.85 -4.65
CA ILE A 47 19.73 -18.18 -4.81
C ILE A 47 20.91 -18.03 -5.74
N GLY A 48 22.09 -18.46 -5.31
CA GLY A 48 23.27 -18.50 -6.16
C GLY A 48 24.21 -19.63 -5.80
N ASN A 49 25.38 -19.66 -6.42
CA ASN A 49 26.30 -20.77 -6.21
C ASN A 49 26.85 -20.80 -4.79
N GLY A 50 26.54 -21.85 -4.04
CA GLY A 50 26.99 -22.02 -2.66
C GLY A 50 26.16 -21.28 -1.61
N PHE A 51 25.19 -20.44 -1.98
CA PHE A 51 24.39 -19.67 -1.01
C PHE A 51 22.89 -19.64 -1.33
N ALA A 52 22.08 -19.53 -0.27
CA ALA A 52 20.65 -19.35 -0.37
C ALA A 52 20.17 -18.37 0.72
N GLY A 53 19.50 -17.31 0.30
CA GLY A 53 18.81 -16.35 1.17
C GLY A 53 17.32 -16.34 0.90
N ALA A 54 16.52 -16.17 1.94
CA ALA A 54 15.08 -15.96 1.81
C ALA A 54 14.54 -15.22 3.03
N GLY A 55 13.48 -14.43 2.83
CA GLY A 55 12.85 -13.70 3.91
C GLY A 55 11.57 -12.99 3.49
N GLY A 56 11.08 -12.12 4.38
CA GLY A 56 9.90 -11.31 4.12
C GLY A 56 9.69 -10.24 5.18
N SER A 57 8.64 -9.47 4.98
CA SER A 57 8.16 -8.40 5.86
C SER A 57 6.63 -8.36 5.80
N ALA A 58 5.98 -7.98 6.90
CA ALA A 58 4.54 -7.81 6.92
C ALA A 58 4.15 -6.67 7.86
N SER A 59 3.03 -6.03 7.58
CA SER A 59 2.36 -5.08 8.47
C SER A 59 0.88 -5.41 8.60
N GLY A 60 0.32 -5.19 9.79
CA GLY A 60 -1.08 -5.45 10.11
C GLY A 60 -1.22 -5.99 11.53
N PRO A 61 -2.42 -5.91 12.15
CA PRO A 61 -2.72 -6.51 13.45
C PRO A 61 -2.39 -8.00 13.53
N ILE A 62 -2.57 -8.73 12.43
CA ILE A 62 -2.13 -10.12 12.28
C ILE A 62 -0.99 -10.12 11.27
N SER A 63 0.21 -10.46 11.73
CA SER A 63 1.40 -10.54 10.88
C SER A 63 2.12 -11.87 11.04
N ILE A 64 2.36 -12.56 9.93
CA ILE A 64 3.16 -13.78 9.89
C ILE A 64 4.27 -13.58 8.88
N VAL A 65 5.52 -13.74 9.32
CA VAL A 65 6.69 -13.73 8.43
C VAL A 65 7.45 -15.03 8.65
N LYS A 66 7.75 -15.74 7.58
CA LYS A 66 8.56 -16.96 7.59
C LYS A 66 9.60 -16.89 6.49
N GLY A 67 10.84 -17.24 6.84
CA GLY A 67 11.93 -17.41 5.90
C GLY A 67 12.59 -18.75 6.17
N ARG A 68 12.92 -19.47 5.11
CA ARG A 68 13.73 -20.70 5.17
C ARG A 68 14.69 -20.70 4.01
N SER A 69 15.95 -20.99 4.27
CA SER A 69 16.91 -21.22 3.21
C SER A 69 17.86 -22.35 3.58
N SER A 70 18.41 -23.00 2.55
CA SER A 70 19.37 -24.08 2.71
C SER A 70 20.31 -24.10 1.52
N SER A 71 21.59 -24.41 1.80
CA SER A 71 22.61 -24.70 0.79
C SER A 71 23.31 -25.98 1.23
N LYS A 72 23.01 -27.11 0.58
CA LYS A 72 23.55 -28.43 0.93
C LYS A 72 23.76 -29.27 -0.33
N ASN A 73 24.87 -30.01 -0.39
CA ASN A 73 25.17 -30.95 -1.47
C ASN A 73 25.07 -30.32 -2.88
N GLY A 74 25.54 -29.07 -3.03
CA GLY A 74 25.46 -28.34 -4.30
C GLY A 74 24.06 -27.82 -4.67
N MET A 75 23.03 -28.12 -3.88
CA MET A 75 21.66 -27.65 -4.04
C MET A 75 21.41 -26.43 -3.14
N GLN A 76 20.72 -25.44 -3.68
CA GLN A 76 20.27 -24.26 -2.93
C GLN A 76 18.76 -24.15 -3.01
N PHE A 77 18.14 -23.84 -1.88
CA PHE A 77 16.71 -23.64 -1.78
C PHE A 77 16.42 -22.44 -0.88
N GLY A 78 15.47 -21.61 -1.26
CA GLY A 78 14.96 -20.50 -0.47
C GLY A 78 13.45 -20.42 -0.56
N HIS A 79 12.81 -20.11 0.55
CA HIS A 79 11.38 -19.86 0.66
C HIS A 79 11.14 -18.69 1.60
N GLY A 80 10.53 -17.63 1.09
CA GLY A 80 10.07 -16.46 1.84
C GLY A 80 8.55 -16.41 1.81
N PHE A 81 7.94 -16.17 2.95
CA PHE A 81 6.49 -16.02 3.09
C PHE A 81 6.18 -14.87 4.06
N ALA A 82 5.21 -14.05 3.67
CA ALA A 82 4.67 -13.01 4.51
C ALA A 82 3.15 -12.94 4.36
N LEU A 83 2.47 -12.68 5.47
CA LEU A 83 1.05 -12.40 5.54
C LEU A 83 0.85 -11.23 6.50
N GLY A 84 0.14 -10.20 6.04
CA GLY A 84 -0.32 -9.08 6.86
C GLY A 84 -1.83 -8.96 6.72
N ALA A 85 -2.58 -9.05 7.82
CA ALA A 85 -4.03 -9.00 7.83
C ALA A 85 -4.55 -8.04 8.92
N GLY A 86 -5.71 -7.43 8.67
CA GLY A 86 -6.36 -6.48 9.56
C GLY A 86 -7.69 -5.92 9.01
N PRO A 87 -8.23 -4.86 9.62
CA PRO A 87 -9.51 -4.26 9.22
C PRO A 87 -9.60 -3.80 7.77
N ASN A 88 -8.47 -3.33 7.21
CA ASN A 88 -8.38 -2.83 5.85
C ASN A 88 -8.15 -3.91 4.77
N GLY A 89 -8.06 -5.20 5.15
CA GLY A 89 -7.75 -6.29 4.21
C GLY A 89 -6.68 -7.30 4.64
N LEU A 90 -6.28 -8.12 3.66
CA LEU A 90 -5.31 -9.20 3.73
C LEU A 90 -4.29 -9.03 2.60
N ALA A 91 -3.01 -8.99 2.94
CA ALA A 91 -1.87 -9.02 2.04
C ALA A 91 -1.06 -10.31 2.25
N ILE A 92 -0.69 -10.98 1.16
CA ILE A 92 0.11 -12.21 1.13
C ILE A 92 1.23 -12.01 0.12
N SER A 93 2.44 -12.44 0.47
CA SER A 93 3.60 -12.48 -0.41
C SER A 93 4.31 -13.81 -0.21
N ASN A 94 4.61 -14.52 -1.30
CA ASN A 94 5.30 -15.81 -1.27
C ASN A 94 6.36 -15.84 -2.37
N SER A 95 7.60 -16.11 -2.00
CA SER A 95 8.74 -16.26 -2.90
C SER A 95 9.39 -17.61 -2.69
N VAL A 96 9.70 -18.32 -3.76
CA VAL A 96 10.40 -19.60 -3.73
C VAL A 96 11.51 -19.59 -4.77
N GLY A 97 12.64 -20.18 -4.44
CA GLY A 97 13.75 -20.32 -5.36
C GLY A 97 14.53 -21.58 -5.10
N ALA A 98 15.10 -22.13 -6.16
CA ALA A 98 15.96 -23.29 -6.13
C ALA A 98 17.08 -23.15 -7.15
N GLY A 99 18.22 -23.79 -6.86
CA GLY A 99 19.37 -23.83 -7.76
C GLY A 99 20.17 -25.10 -7.58
N ALA A 100 20.71 -25.59 -8.68
CA ALA A 100 21.48 -26.82 -8.75
C ALA A 100 22.37 -26.83 -10.00
N GLY A 101 23.60 -27.34 -9.89
CA GLY A 101 24.50 -27.46 -11.03
C GLY A 101 24.64 -26.12 -11.76
N PRO A 102 24.35 -26.03 -13.08
CA PRO A 102 24.44 -24.79 -13.84
C PRO A 102 23.17 -23.91 -13.81
N GLY A 103 22.10 -24.31 -13.11
CA GLY A 103 20.78 -23.68 -13.20
C GLY A 103 20.28 -23.06 -11.89
N GLY A 104 19.46 -22.03 -12.03
CA GLY A 104 18.68 -21.40 -10.97
C GLY A 104 17.28 -21.03 -11.45
N VAL A 105 16.29 -21.17 -10.58
CA VAL A 105 14.90 -20.76 -10.80
C VAL A 105 14.37 -20.07 -9.56
N ALA A 106 13.61 -19.00 -9.74
CA ALA A 106 12.88 -18.37 -8.66
C ALA A 106 11.53 -17.85 -9.15
N HIS A 107 10.56 -17.81 -8.24
CA HIS A 107 9.21 -17.35 -8.48
C HIS A 107 8.73 -16.55 -7.28
N ASN A 108 7.89 -15.55 -7.50
CA ASN A 108 7.17 -14.88 -6.43
C ASN A 108 5.72 -14.60 -6.82
N MET A 109 4.85 -14.57 -5.83
CA MET A 109 3.44 -14.23 -5.92
C MET A 109 3.10 -13.26 -4.80
N ASN A 110 2.32 -12.24 -5.13
CA ASN A 110 1.74 -11.33 -4.16
C ASN A 110 0.23 -11.19 -4.42
N LEU A 111 -0.55 -11.25 -3.35
CA LEU A 111 -2.00 -11.07 -3.36
C LEU A 111 -2.38 -10.07 -2.26
N ASN A 112 -3.16 -9.05 -2.60
CA ASN A 112 -3.81 -8.19 -1.62
C ASN A 112 -5.30 -8.10 -1.91
N ILE A 113 -6.10 -8.22 -0.86
CA ILE A 113 -7.55 -8.05 -0.88
C ILE A 113 -7.86 -7.02 0.20
N GLY A 114 -8.22 -5.82 -0.21
CA GLY A 114 -8.58 -4.71 0.67
C GLY A 114 -10.01 -4.24 0.45
N ALA A 115 -10.50 -3.39 1.36
CA ALA A 115 -11.87 -2.86 1.28
C ALA A 115 -12.20 -2.17 -0.05
N ASN A 116 -11.18 -1.59 -0.70
CA ASN A 116 -11.33 -0.78 -1.92
C ASN A 116 -10.64 -1.43 -3.13
N GLY A 117 -10.31 -2.72 -3.10
CA GLY A 117 -9.78 -3.37 -4.27
C GLY A 117 -9.08 -4.70 -4.03
N THR A 118 -8.63 -5.30 -5.13
CA THR A 118 -7.69 -6.43 -5.13
C THR A 118 -6.47 -6.14 -5.98
N HIS A 119 -5.32 -6.62 -5.54
CA HIS A 119 -4.11 -6.67 -6.33
C HIS A 119 -3.60 -8.11 -6.37
N PHE A 120 -3.19 -8.58 -7.54
CA PHE A 120 -2.46 -9.82 -7.69
C PHE A 120 -1.27 -9.57 -8.61
N SER A 121 -0.09 -10.04 -8.23
CA SER A 121 1.06 -10.07 -9.13
C SER A 121 1.86 -11.34 -8.94
N GLN A 122 2.52 -11.76 -10.00
CA GLN A 122 3.43 -12.88 -9.99
C GLN A 122 4.60 -12.61 -10.94
N GLY A 123 5.73 -13.22 -10.64
CA GLY A 123 6.92 -13.10 -11.45
C GLY A 123 7.79 -14.31 -11.28
N GLY A 124 8.66 -14.53 -12.26
CA GLY A 124 9.60 -15.62 -12.20
C GLY A 124 10.82 -15.36 -13.04
N VAL A 125 11.86 -16.10 -12.73
CA VAL A 125 13.10 -16.10 -13.47
C VAL A 125 13.69 -17.50 -13.52
N VAL A 126 14.22 -17.85 -14.69
CA VAL A 126 15.11 -18.99 -14.87
C VAL A 126 16.43 -18.43 -15.39
N SER A 127 17.53 -18.89 -14.82
CA SER A 127 18.88 -18.46 -15.16
C SER A 127 19.80 -19.66 -15.27
N GLN A 128 20.51 -19.80 -16.39
CA GLN A 128 21.46 -20.89 -16.63
C GLN A 128 22.83 -20.37 -17.03
N GLY A 129 23.88 -21.11 -16.66
CA GLY A 129 25.27 -20.80 -16.99
C GLY A 129 25.85 -19.64 -16.18
N GLY A 130 27.18 -19.56 -16.13
CA GLY A 130 27.89 -18.53 -15.35
C GLY A 130 27.54 -18.58 -13.85
N ASN A 131 27.07 -17.45 -13.31
CA ASN A 131 26.76 -17.29 -11.88
C ASN A 131 25.44 -17.97 -11.45
N ARG A 132 24.60 -18.42 -12.42
CA ARG A 132 23.29 -19.11 -12.21
C ARG A 132 22.34 -18.48 -11.18
N ARG A 133 22.66 -17.28 -10.71
CA ARG A 133 22.01 -16.65 -9.58
C ARG A 133 20.66 -16.15 -10.03
N VAL A 134 19.67 -16.31 -9.16
CA VAL A 134 18.31 -15.83 -9.34
C VAL A 134 17.84 -15.12 -8.10
N ILE A 135 17.18 -13.98 -8.28
CA ILE A 135 16.51 -13.23 -7.23
C ILE A 135 15.06 -13.09 -7.65
N SER A 136 14.12 -13.41 -6.77
CA SER A 136 12.71 -13.12 -7.00
C SER A 136 12.05 -12.65 -5.72
N GLY A 137 11.25 -11.61 -5.83
CA GLY A 137 10.57 -11.04 -4.69
C GLY A 137 9.50 -10.06 -5.10
N GLY A 138 8.77 -9.60 -4.11
CA GLY A 138 7.68 -8.69 -4.35
C GLY A 138 7.10 -8.17 -3.06
N GLN A 139 6.14 -7.29 -3.24
CA GLN A 139 5.37 -6.73 -2.14
C GLN A 139 3.97 -6.40 -2.62
N THR A 140 3.04 -6.41 -1.68
CA THR A 140 1.67 -5.96 -1.90
C THR A 140 1.10 -5.40 -0.61
N GLY A 141 0.09 -4.55 -0.72
CA GLY A 141 -0.53 -3.96 0.45
C GLY A 141 -1.56 -2.90 0.10
N THR A 142 -2.08 -2.23 1.12
CA THR A 142 -3.05 -1.16 0.98
C THR A 142 -2.47 0.13 1.51
N ARG A 143 -2.38 1.19 0.70
CA ARG A 143 -1.88 2.51 1.09
C ARG A 143 -2.91 3.56 0.72
N ASN A 144 -3.29 4.42 1.66
CA ASN A 144 -4.28 5.48 1.44
C ASN A 144 -5.60 4.96 0.84
N GLY A 145 -6.02 3.78 1.30
CA GLY A 145 -7.22 3.11 0.79
C GLY A 145 -7.09 2.55 -0.63
N GLN A 146 -5.91 2.55 -1.26
CA GLN A 146 -5.69 1.92 -2.56
C GLN A 146 -4.85 0.66 -2.40
N VAL A 147 -5.25 -0.42 -3.08
CA VAL A 147 -4.42 -1.62 -3.13
C VAL A 147 -3.25 -1.44 -4.10
N TYR A 148 -2.08 -1.95 -3.76
CA TYR A 148 -0.88 -1.91 -4.59
C TYR A 148 -0.10 -3.21 -4.50
N GLY A 149 0.85 -3.39 -5.42
CA GLY A 149 1.86 -4.42 -5.32
C GLY A 149 2.65 -4.59 -6.61
N GLY A 150 3.59 -5.53 -6.60
CA GLY A 150 4.41 -5.85 -7.75
C GLY A 150 5.41 -6.95 -7.48
N SER A 151 5.80 -7.62 -8.56
CA SER A 151 6.78 -8.70 -8.58
C SER A 151 8.02 -8.29 -9.36
N GLN A 152 9.19 -8.60 -8.82
CA GLN A 152 10.49 -8.37 -9.43
C GLN A 152 11.29 -9.67 -9.43
N SER A 153 11.84 -10.01 -10.60
CA SER A 153 12.66 -11.20 -10.79
C SER A 153 13.88 -10.86 -11.64
N THR A 154 15.06 -11.30 -11.22
CA THR A 154 16.35 -11.01 -11.88
C THR A 154 17.21 -12.27 -11.93
N GLY A 155 17.88 -12.52 -13.05
CA GLY A 155 18.84 -13.61 -13.21
C GLY A 155 20.19 -13.08 -13.66
N PHE A 156 21.27 -13.77 -13.30
CA PHE A 156 22.66 -13.35 -13.54
C PHE A 156 23.47 -14.37 -14.34
N GLY A 157 22.80 -15.31 -14.99
CA GLY A 157 23.41 -16.30 -15.86
C GLY A 157 23.42 -15.87 -17.32
N GLN A 158 24.11 -16.66 -18.14
CA GLN A 158 24.26 -16.44 -19.58
C GLN A 158 22.93 -16.58 -20.32
N ASN A 159 22.08 -17.50 -19.88
CA ASN A 159 20.75 -17.73 -20.44
C ASN A 159 19.70 -17.42 -19.37
N THR A 160 19.25 -16.17 -19.36
CA THR A 160 18.27 -15.67 -18.38
C THR A 160 16.95 -15.37 -19.06
N LYS A 161 15.85 -15.89 -18.50
CA LYS A 161 14.48 -15.56 -18.88
C LYS A 161 13.73 -15.12 -17.62
N ALA A 162 13.36 -13.84 -17.57
CA ALA A 162 12.57 -13.28 -16.48
C ALA A 162 11.23 -12.76 -17.02
N TRP A 163 10.19 -12.84 -16.19
CA TRP A 163 8.86 -12.36 -16.53
C TRP A 163 8.15 -11.84 -15.27
N SER A 164 7.18 -10.96 -15.47
CA SER A 164 6.34 -10.41 -14.41
C SER A 164 4.96 -10.07 -14.98
N GLN A 165 3.92 -10.30 -14.19
CA GLN A 165 2.54 -10.01 -14.51
C GLN A 165 1.84 -9.45 -13.29
N SER A 166 0.97 -8.46 -13.50
CA SER A 166 0.17 -7.87 -12.42
C SER A 166 -1.24 -7.52 -12.90
N HIS A 167 -2.18 -7.61 -11.99
CA HIS A 167 -3.56 -7.21 -12.18
C HIS A 167 -4.04 -6.49 -10.93
N THR A 168 -4.53 -5.26 -11.11
CA THR A 168 -5.06 -4.45 -10.02
C THR A 168 -6.47 -4.01 -10.37
N ARG A 169 -7.39 -4.21 -9.44
CA ARG A 169 -8.75 -3.70 -9.51
C ARG A 169 -9.01 -2.86 -8.27
N GLN A 170 -9.34 -1.59 -8.46
CA GLN A 170 -9.84 -0.74 -7.39
C GLN A 170 -11.38 -0.69 -7.44
N TRP A 171 -12.02 -0.68 -6.28
CA TRP A 171 -13.45 -0.46 -6.10
C TRP A 171 -13.65 0.82 -5.31
N GLY A 172 -14.60 1.65 -5.71
CA GLY A 172 -14.83 2.94 -5.06
C GLY A 172 -13.61 3.84 -5.23
N GLN A 173 -13.64 4.73 -6.23
CA GLN A 173 -12.67 5.81 -6.26
C GLN A 173 -12.81 6.59 -4.94
N PRO A 174 -11.73 6.88 -4.18
CA PRO A 174 -11.69 8.17 -3.55
C PRO A 174 -11.68 9.15 -4.73
N THR A 175 -12.83 9.71 -5.07
CA THR A 175 -12.84 10.96 -5.83
C THR A 175 -12.06 11.95 -4.98
N TYR A 176 -10.77 12.07 -5.24
CA TYR A 176 -10.03 13.23 -4.83
C TYR A 176 -10.61 14.38 -5.66
N GLN A 177 -11.68 15.00 -5.15
CA GLN A 177 -12.01 16.34 -5.56
C GLN A 177 -10.97 17.21 -4.88
N PRO A 178 -9.99 17.79 -5.60
CA PRO A 178 -9.19 18.85 -5.01
C PRO A 178 -10.19 19.89 -4.52
N ALA A 179 -10.16 20.19 -3.22
CA ALA A 179 -10.91 21.30 -2.69
C ALA A 179 -10.42 22.54 -3.44
N VAL A 180 -11.24 23.02 -4.38
CA VAL A 180 -11.03 24.34 -4.98
C VAL A 180 -11.17 25.30 -3.80
N GLN A 181 -10.04 25.80 -3.31
CA GLN A 181 -10.03 26.95 -2.41
C GLN A 181 -10.86 28.05 -3.09
N PRO A 182 -11.84 28.68 -2.41
CA PRO A 182 -12.55 29.82 -2.95
C PRO A 182 -11.51 30.89 -3.28
N GLY A 183 -11.26 31.08 -4.57
CA GLY A 183 -10.28 32.04 -5.04
C GLY A 183 -10.70 33.45 -4.61
N TYR A 184 -9.76 34.20 -4.06
CA TYR A 184 -9.88 35.65 -4.02
C TYR A 184 -9.89 36.13 -5.47
N GLN A 185 -11.07 36.51 -5.94
CA GLN A 185 -11.31 37.11 -7.24
C GLN A 185 -10.78 38.55 -7.21
N SER A 186 -9.46 38.71 -7.41
CA SER A 186 -8.87 40.01 -7.70
C SER A 186 -9.02 40.26 -9.20
N GLY A 187 -9.92 41.17 -9.55
CA GLY A 187 -10.23 41.52 -10.92
C GLY A 187 -9.04 42.15 -11.64
N MET A 188 -8.73 41.65 -12.83
CA MET A 188 -8.18 42.47 -13.90
C MET A 188 -8.85 42.09 -15.22
N THR A 189 -9.55 43.09 -15.75
CA THR A 189 -10.22 43.14 -17.04
C THR A 189 -9.26 43.24 -18.22
N ASN A 190 -9.74 42.74 -19.36
CA ASN A 190 -9.35 43.04 -20.75
C ASN A 190 -8.02 42.48 -21.29
N GLN A 191 -8.11 41.51 -22.22
CA GLN A 191 -8.08 41.82 -23.66
C GLN A 191 -8.38 40.58 -24.53
N ARG A 192 -9.18 40.80 -25.57
CA ARG A 192 -9.47 39.90 -26.69
C ARG A 192 -8.20 39.69 -27.54
N TRP A 193 -8.03 38.53 -28.19
CA TRP A 193 -8.29 38.33 -29.64
C TRP A 193 -7.55 37.09 -30.21
N PHE A 194 -8.34 36.11 -30.69
CA PHE A 194 -8.23 35.25 -31.89
C PHE A 194 -7.13 34.18 -31.99
N GLY A 195 -7.57 33.00 -32.41
CA GLY A 195 -6.76 31.79 -32.49
C GLY A 195 -6.04 31.61 -33.83
N ASN A 196 -5.35 30.48 -33.96
CA ASN A 196 -5.32 29.77 -35.22
C ASN A 196 -4.96 28.29 -35.02
N ARG A 197 -5.65 27.43 -35.77
CA ARG A 197 -5.37 26.00 -35.88
C ARG A 197 -4.22 25.80 -36.84
N ARG A 198 -3.27 24.94 -36.47
CA ARG A 198 -2.71 23.91 -37.35
C ARG A 198 -2.46 22.67 -36.53
#